data_AF-A0A451AFL5-F1
#
_entry.id   AF-A0A451AFL5-F1
#
_cell.length_a   1.000
_cell.length_b   1.000
_cell.length_c   1.000
_cell.angle_alpha   90.00
_cell.angle_beta   90.00
_cell.angle_gamma   90.00
#
_symmetry.space_group_name_H-M   'P 1'
#
loop_
_entity.id
_entity.type
_entity.pdbx_description
1 polymer ?
#
loop_
_entity_poly.entity_id
_entity_poly.type
_entity_poly.pdbx_seq_one_letter_code
_entity_poly.pdbx_strand_id
1 'polypeptide(L)' 'YTPKHGSWLDIAEIELSVFTKQCLGRRISDIETLRSKAKAWQNHRNTAQRGVSWHFTTDNARTKLKRLYPKIKME' A
#
# COMPACT_ATOMS: atom_id res chain seq x y z
N TYR A 1 -12.91 -4.89 -0.91
CA TYR A 1 -12.61 -5.63 0.33
C TYR A 1 -11.21 -6.24 0.19
N THR A 2 -10.22 -5.71 0.90
CA THR A 2 -8.87 -6.29 0.96
C THR A 2 -8.93 -7.48 1.93
N PRO A 3 -8.54 -8.70 1.51
CA PRO A 3 -8.56 -9.85 2.42
C PRO A 3 -7.60 -9.61 3.59
N LYS A 4 -7.97 -10.08 4.79
CA LYS A 4 -7.24 -9.83 6.06
C LYS A 4 -5.74 -10.17 6.02
N HIS A 5 -5.33 -11.13 5.18
CA HIS A 5 -3.93 -11.54 5.01
C HIS A 5 -3.29 -11.02 3.70
N GLY A 6 -4.02 -10.19 2.96
CA GLY A 6 -3.59 -9.55 1.71
C GLY A 6 -3.23 -8.08 1.86
N SER A 7 -3.03 -7.59 3.09
CA SER A 7 -2.59 -6.21 3.40
C SER A 7 -1.40 -5.74 2.56
N TRP A 8 -0.48 -6.65 2.21
CA TRP A 8 0.67 -6.34 1.37
C TRP A 8 0.32 -5.92 -0.09
N LEU A 9 -0.92 -6.13 -0.53
CA LEU A 9 -1.47 -5.63 -1.79
C LEU A 9 -2.28 -4.34 -1.61
N ASP A 10 -2.46 -3.86 -0.38
CA ASP A 10 -3.22 -2.66 -0.08
C ASP A 10 -2.39 -1.41 -0.38
N ILE A 11 -2.85 -0.62 -1.36
CA ILE A 11 -2.16 0.61 -1.79
C ILE A 11 -2.07 1.62 -0.66
N ALA A 12 -3.08 1.72 0.21
CA ALA A 12 -3.07 2.68 1.31
C ALA A 12 -2.00 2.30 2.34
N GLU A 13 -1.85 1.02 2.68
CA GLU A 13 -0.80 0.56 3.58
C GLU A 13 0.61 0.76 3.00
N ILE A 14 0.78 0.52 1.70
CA ILE A 14 2.05 0.79 1.00
C ILE A 14 2.39 2.28 1.10
N GLU A 15 1.45 3.17 0.76
CA GLU A 15 1.65 4.62 0.84
C GLU A 15 1.93 5.08 2.29
N LEU A 16 1.27 4.50 3.29
CA LEU A 16 1.56 4.77 4.70
C LEU A 16 2.99 4.35 5.10
N SER A 17 3.50 3.22 4.59
CA SER A 17 4.89 2.80 4.81
C SER A 17 5.87 3.79 4.18
N VAL A 18 5.60 4.25 2.96
CA VAL A 18 6.43 5.26 2.27
C VAL A 18 6.36 6.60 3.01
N PHE A 19 5.18 7.04 3.42
CA PHE A 19 4.96 8.25 4.22
C PHE A 19 5.77 8.21 5.51
N THR A 20 5.73 7.08 6.22
CA THR A 20 6.49 6.89 7.46
C THR A 20 7.99 7.05 7.21
N LYS A 21 8.53 6.39 6.18
CA LYS A 21 9.97 6.45 5.86
C LYS A 21 10.42 7.82 5.37
N GLN A 22 9.62 8.50 4.54
CA GLN A 22 10.03 9.74 3.88
C GLN A 22 9.70 11.00 4.68
N CYS A 23 8.57 11.02 5.40
CA CYS A 23 8.09 12.20 6.12
C CYS A 23 8.26 12.08 7.64
N LEU A 24 8.07 10.89 8.21
CA LEU A 24 8.04 10.66 9.67
C LEU A 24 9.30 10.00 10.23
N GLY A 25 10.35 9.82 9.44
CA GLY A 25 11.62 9.20 9.88
C GLY A 25 12.43 9.99 10.91
N ARG A 26 11.88 11.10 11.43
CA ARG A 26 12.50 11.98 12.43
C ARG A 26 11.47 12.43 13.44
N ARG A 27 11.91 12.75 14.66
CA ARG A 27 11.05 13.37 15.68
C ARG A 27 10.60 14.76 15.20
N ILE A 28 9.31 15.03 15.34
CA ILE A 28 8.70 16.34 15.07
C ILE A 28 8.03 16.77 16.39
N SER A 29 8.44 17.92 16.92
CA SER A 29 8.10 18.37 18.27
C SER A 29 6.70 18.97 18.37
N ASP A 30 6.14 19.47 17.28
CA ASP A 30 4.88 20.19 17.24
C ASP A 30 3.92 19.64 16.18
N ILE A 31 2.63 19.66 16.50
CA ILE A 31 1.57 19.11 15.65
C ILE A 31 1.36 19.93 14.37
N GLU A 32 1.62 21.23 14.41
CA GLU A 32 1.42 22.13 13.27
C GLU A 32 2.48 21.88 12.18
N THR A 33 3.75 21.75 12.56
CA THR A 33 4.81 21.35 11.64
C THR A 33 4.59 19.95 11.10
N LEU A 34 4.09 19.01 11.93
CA LEU A 34 3.73 17.68 11.45
C LEU A 34 2.67 17.75 10.34
N ARG A 35 1.58 18.51 10.56
CA ARG A 35 0.52 18.70 9.58
C ARG A 35 1.03 19.37 8.30
N SER A 36 1.84 20.41 8.43
CA SER A 36 2.42 21.12 7.29
C SER A 36 3.30 20.20 6.44
N LYS A 37 4.20 19.44 7.07
CA LYS A 37 5.06 18.45 6.39
C LYS A 37 4.25 17.33 5.74
N ALA A 38 3.24 16.81 6.42
CA ALA A 38 2.37 15.78 5.88
C ALA A 38 1.64 16.26 4.63
N LYS A 39 1.08 17.48 4.66
CA LYS A 39 0.41 18.10 3.51
C LYS A 39 1.37 18.35 2.35
N ALA A 40 2.56 18.88 2.62
CA ALA A 40 3.57 19.09 1.60
C ALA A 40 4.00 17.78 0.93
N TRP A 41 4.25 16.73 1.73
CA TRP A 41 4.59 15.41 1.22
C TRP A 41 3.46 14.80 0.38
N GLN A 42 2.21 14.87 0.87
CA GLN A 42 1.04 14.38 0.15
C GLN A 42 0.87 15.07 -1.20
N ASN A 43 0.97 16.40 -1.23
CA ASN A 43 0.88 17.18 -2.47
C ASN A 43 1.97 16.75 -3.47
N HIS A 44 3.23 16.65 -3.02
CA HIS A 44 4.33 16.21 -3.86
C HIS A 44 4.10 14.80 -4.44
N ARG A 45 3.68 13.83 -3.61
CA ARG A 45 3.38 12.46 -4.06
C ARG A 45 2.23 12.41 -5.06
N ASN A 46 1.16 13.15 -4.78
CA ASN A 46 -0.02 13.22 -5.64
C ASN A 46 0.32 13.86 -6.99
N THR A 47 1.11 14.95 -7.01
CA THR A 47 1.56 15.60 -8.25
C THR A 47 2.47 14.68 -9.06
N ALA A 48 3.34 13.91 -8.41
CA ALA A 48 4.21 12.95 -9.09
C ALA A 48 3.44 11.79 -9.75
N GLN A 49 2.16 11.56 -9.38
CA GLN A 49 1.28 10.49 -9.87
C GLN A 49 1.99 9.13 -10.04
N ARG A 50 2.90 8.81 -9.12
CA ARG A 50 3.71 7.62 -9.25
C ARG A 50 2.89 6.40 -8.83
N GLY A 51 2.38 5.69 -9.82
CA GLY A 51 1.68 4.42 -9.62
C GLY A 51 2.58 3.31 -9.08
N VAL A 52 1.94 2.25 -8.58
CA VAL A 52 2.62 1.05 -8.11
C VAL A 52 2.92 0.14 -9.31
N SER A 53 4.19 -0.23 -9.49
CA SER A 53 4.58 -1.24 -10.48
C SER A 53 4.37 -2.64 -9.89
N TRP A 54 3.22 -3.22 -10.20
CA TRP A 54 2.86 -4.56 -9.74
C TRP A 54 3.62 -5.63 -10.51
N HIS A 55 4.45 -6.41 -9.80
CA HIS A 55 5.16 -7.56 -10.36
C HIS A 55 4.42 -8.89 -10.08
N PHE A 56 3.45 -8.88 -9.18
CA PHE A 56 2.62 -10.04 -8.86
C PHE A 56 1.30 -9.95 -9.64
N THR A 57 1.19 -10.76 -10.69
CA THR A 57 0.01 -10.77 -11.58
C THR A 57 -1.06 -11.73 -11.06
N THR A 58 -2.27 -11.60 -11.60
CA THR A 58 -3.35 -12.56 -11.36
C THR A 58 -2.97 -13.98 -11.78
N ASP A 59 -2.16 -14.12 -12.83
CA ASP A 59 -1.65 -15.42 -13.27
C ASP A 59 -0.68 -16.04 -12.23
N ASN A 60 0.25 -15.21 -11.71
CA ASN A 60 1.12 -15.61 -10.60
C ASN A 60 0.30 -16.03 -9.38
N ALA A 61 -0.80 -15.34 -9.08
CA ALA A 61 -1.69 -15.68 -7.99
C ALA A 61 -2.38 -17.05 -8.19
N ARG A 62 -2.90 -17.33 -9.39
CA ARG A 62 -3.54 -18.62 -9.72
C ARG A 62 -2.60 -19.80 -9.53
N THR A 63 -1.33 -19.63 -9.87
CA THR A 63 -0.31 -20.67 -9.71
C THR A 63 0.17 -20.79 -8.28
N LYS A 64 0.65 -19.69 -7.66
CA LYS A 64 1.27 -19.72 -6.33
C LYS A 64 0.27 -19.90 -5.18
N LEU A 65 -0.96 -19.39 -5.34
CA LEU A 65 -2.00 -19.44 -4.30
C LEU A 65 -3.07 -20.49 -4.60
N LYS A 66 -2.80 -21.44 -5.51
CA LYS A 66 -3.76 -22.49 -5.94
C LYS A 66 -4.51 -23.15 -4.77
N ARG A 67 -3.84 -23.39 -3.65
CA ARG A 67 -4.43 -24.00 -2.43
C ARG A 67 -5.53 -23.15 -1.78
N LEU A 68 -5.47 -21.82 -1.93
CA LEU A 68 -6.42 -20.88 -1.33
C LEU A 68 -7.68 -20.69 -2.17
N TYR A 69 -7.67 -21.09 -3.45
CA TYR A 69 -8.86 -21.02 -4.29
C TYR A 69 -9.88 -22.07 -3.86
N PRO A 70 -11.17 -21.72 -3.79
CA PRO A 70 -12.21 -22.68 -3.46
C PRO A 70 -12.24 -23.79 -4.51
N LYS A 71 -12.30 -25.04 -4.05
CA LYS A 71 -12.55 -26.19 -4.93
C LYS A 71 -14.02 -26.17 -5.28
N ILE A 72 -14.35 -25.66 -6.46
CA ILE A 72 -15.72 -25.75 -6.99
C ILE A 72 -15.98 -27.23 -7.26
N LYS A 73 -16.84 -27.86 -6.47
CA LYS A 73 -17.44 -29.15 -6.82
C LYS A 73 -18.54 -28.83 -7.84
N MET A 74 -18.44 -29.39 -9.03
CA MET A 74 -19.61 -29.44 -9.92
C MET A 74 -20.49 -30.57 -9.40
N GLU A 75 -21.72 -30.26 -9.01
CA GLU A 75 -22.81 -31.23 -8.85
C GLU A 75 -23.37 -31.60 -10.22
#